data_AF-A0A7C1B4M1-F1
#
_entry.id   AF-A0A7C1B4M1-F1
#
_cell.length_a   1.000
_cell.length_b   1.000
_cell.length_c   1.000
_cell.angle_alpha   90.00
_cell.angle_beta   90.00
_cell.angle_gamma   90.00
#
_symmetry.space_group_name_H-M   'P 1'
#
loop_
_entity.id
_entity.type
_entity.pdbx_description
1 polymer ?
#
loop_
_entity_poly.entity_id
_entity_poly.type
_entity_poly.pdbx_seq_one_letter_code
_entity_poly.pdbx_strand_id
1 'polypeptide(L)'
;MIEDIISKKRRIEVLEYLPHDYCKKASEFLIKNRKRVGIVTGFFVNNACETDGPLSAIFLGNVLKTLDSEVFLITDRYCRIENFERIEFPITDHEKSKEFAESILRSYGPTLLISIERCGFAEDNRYYNMRKEDITPYTAKMDYLFRIKNTVGIGDGGNEIG
;
A
#
# COMPACT_ATOMS: atom_id res chain seq x y z
N MET A 1 16.75 -9.28 -16.57
CA MET A 1 15.29 -9.05 -16.55
C MET A 1 14.99 -7.89 -15.60
N ILE A 2 13.77 -7.35 -15.55
CA ILE A 2 13.46 -6.19 -14.69
C ILE A 2 13.59 -6.56 -13.20
N GLU A 3 13.28 -7.82 -12.88
CA GLU A 3 13.42 -8.46 -11.57
C GLU A 3 14.88 -8.40 -11.08
N ASP A 4 15.86 -8.64 -11.95
CA ASP A 4 17.29 -8.57 -11.61
C ASP A 4 17.75 -7.14 -11.31
N ILE A 5 17.08 -6.13 -11.88
CA ILE A 5 17.39 -4.72 -11.62
C ILE A 5 16.81 -4.31 -10.26
N ILE A 6 15.56 -4.70 -9.99
CA ILE A 6 14.85 -4.36 -8.74
C ILE A 6 15.44 -5.09 -7.53
N SER A 7 15.91 -6.32 -7.70
CA SER A 7 16.42 -7.16 -6.60
C SER A 7 17.89 -6.93 -6.25
N LYS A 8 18.67 -6.26 -7.11
CA LYS A 8 20.15 -6.16 -7.03
C LYS A 8 20.72 -5.58 -5.72
N LYS A 9 19.91 -4.88 -4.92
CA LYS A 9 20.33 -4.19 -3.69
C LYS A 9 19.42 -4.46 -2.49
N ARG A 10 18.56 -5.48 -2.55
CA ARG A 10 17.60 -5.72 -1.46
C ARG A 10 18.31 -6.21 -0.21
N ARG A 11 17.85 -5.71 0.94
CA ARG A 11 18.35 -6.06 2.28
C ARG A 11 17.74 -7.35 2.83
N ILE A 12 16.81 -7.96 2.11
CA ILE A 12 16.02 -9.12 2.54
C ILE A 12 16.04 -10.20 1.47
N GLU A 13 16.26 -11.44 1.90
CA GLU A 13 16.24 -12.65 1.06
C GLU A 13 14.80 -13.14 0.82
N VAL A 14 13.99 -12.34 0.13
CA VAL A 14 12.62 -12.74 -0.27
C VAL A 14 12.57 -13.43 -1.64
N LEU A 15 13.68 -13.42 -2.38
CA LEU A 15 13.72 -13.85 -3.78
C LEU A 15 13.40 -15.34 -3.95
N GLU A 16 13.74 -16.18 -2.97
CA GLU A 16 13.43 -17.61 -3.02
C GLU A 16 11.92 -17.92 -2.92
N TYR A 17 11.14 -16.98 -2.38
CA TYR A 17 9.68 -17.10 -2.25
C TYR A 17 8.92 -16.50 -3.45
N LEU A 18 9.63 -15.84 -4.38
CA LEU A 18 9.02 -15.17 -5.52
C LEU A 18 9.20 -15.99 -6.80
N PRO A 19 8.17 -16.10 -7.66
CA PRO A 19 8.32 -16.71 -8.98
C PRO A 19 9.27 -15.88 -9.85
N HIS A 20 10.03 -16.50 -10.75
CA HIS A 20 11.03 -15.80 -11.59
C HIS A 20 10.50 -14.62 -12.42
N ASP A 21 9.20 -14.56 -12.67
CA ASP A 21 8.49 -13.55 -13.46
C ASP A 21 7.49 -12.73 -12.62
N TYR A 22 7.78 -12.55 -11.31
CA TYR A 22 6.86 -11.92 -10.36
C TYR A 22 6.43 -10.50 -10.80
N CYS A 23 7.31 -9.69 -11.39
CA CYS A 23 6.93 -8.37 -11.88
C CYS A 23 5.97 -8.47 -13.06
N LYS A 24 6.24 -9.38 -14.01
CA LYS A 24 5.34 -9.63 -15.13
C LYS A 24 3.96 -10.07 -14.65
N LYS A 25 3.87 -11.07 -13.78
CA LYS A 25 2.61 -11.55 -13.21
C LYS A 25 1.83 -10.46 -12.48
N ALA A 26 2.52 -9.66 -11.65
CA ALA A 26 1.90 -8.54 -10.95
C ALA A 26 1.36 -7.48 -11.92
N SER A 27 2.12 -7.14 -12.96
CA SER A 27 1.67 -6.16 -13.97
C SER A 27 0.48 -6.66 -14.80
N GLU A 28 0.46 -7.92 -15.23
CA GLU A 28 -0.68 -8.54 -15.92
C GLU A 28 -1.93 -8.56 -15.03
N PHE A 29 -1.77 -8.91 -13.76
CA PHE A 29 -2.85 -8.89 -12.77
C PHE A 29 -3.41 -7.49 -12.56
N LEU A 30 -2.53 -6.49 -12.40
CA LEU A 30 -2.91 -5.09 -12.24
C LEU A 30 -3.69 -4.61 -13.47
N ILE A 31 -3.14 -4.82 -14.68
CA ILE A 31 -3.79 -4.43 -15.94
C ILE A 31 -5.19 -5.03 -16.06
N LYS A 32 -5.34 -6.32 -15.72
CA LYS A 32 -6.63 -7.02 -15.79
C LYS A 32 -7.70 -6.44 -14.86
N ASN A 33 -7.30 -5.88 -13.72
CA ASN A 33 -8.22 -5.47 -12.64
C ASN A 33 -8.29 -3.94 -12.42
N ARG A 34 -7.63 -3.14 -13.27
CA ARG A 34 -7.36 -1.70 -13.06
C ARG A 34 -8.54 -0.73 -13.15
N LYS A 35 -9.78 -1.19 -13.31
CA LYS A 35 -10.90 -0.28 -13.61
C LYS A 35 -11.01 0.88 -12.60
N ARG A 36 -11.04 0.56 -11.30
CA ARG A 36 -11.05 1.52 -10.21
C ARG A 36 -10.04 1.10 -9.14
N VAL A 37 -8.97 1.86 -9.01
CA VAL A 37 -7.80 1.51 -8.20
C VAL A 37 -7.69 2.44 -7.00
N GLY A 38 -7.70 1.85 -5.80
CA GLY A 38 -7.26 2.53 -4.59
C GLY A 38 -5.81 2.20 -4.29
N ILE A 39 -4.94 3.21 -4.20
CA ILE A 39 -3.53 3.02 -3.83
C ILE A 39 -3.35 3.50 -2.39
N VAL A 40 -2.92 2.59 -1.53
CA VAL A 40 -2.66 2.82 -0.11
C VAL A 40 -1.16 3.00 0.07
N THR A 41 -0.73 4.09 0.70
CA THR A 41 0.70 4.35 0.90
C THR A 41 1.00 5.20 2.12
N GLY A 42 2.29 5.27 2.46
CA GLY A 42 2.85 6.09 3.51
C GLY A 42 3.30 5.24 4.69
N PHE A 43 4.56 5.43 5.06
CA PHE A 43 5.20 4.77 6.20
C PHE A 43 5.63 5.84 7.21
N PHE A 44 5.30 5.65 8.49
CA PHE A 44 5.70 6.60 9.55
C PHE A 44 7.13 6.32 10.02
N VAL A 45 8.02 7.30 9.82
CA VAL A 45 9.42 7.25 10.28
C VAL A 45 9.81 8.62 10.85
N ASN A 46 10.41 8.66 12.03
CA ASN A 46 10.95 9.88 12.64
C ASN A 46 9.97 11.07 12.68
N ASN A 47 8.71 10.85 13.09
CA ASN A 47 7.65 11.87 13.14
C ASN A 47 7.20 12.43 11.78
N ALA A 48 7.49 11.75 10.67
CA ALA A 48 7.08 12.15 9.33
C ALA A 48 6.66 10.94 8.47
N CYS A 49 6.04 11.21 7.33
CA CYS A 49 5.93 10.21 6.27
C CYS A 49 7.29 10.05 5.58
N GLU A 50 7.71 8.80 5.39
CA GLU A 50 8.85 8.48 4.53
C GLU A 50 8.56 8.87 3.07
N THR A 51 9.63 9.13 2.31
CA THR A 51 9.52 9.47 0.88
C THR A 51 9.30 8.24 0.00
N ASP A 52 9.75 7.08 0.46
CA ASP A 52 9.44 5.80 -0.15
C ASP A 52 7.97 5.45 0.07
N GLY A 53 7.32 4.95 -0.99
CA GLY A 53 5.87 4.83 -1.08
C GLY A 53 5.21 5.96 -1.85
N PRO A 54 5.07 7.18 -1.30
CA PRO A 54 4.28 8.26 -1.92
C PRO A 54 4.71 8.63 -3.33
N LEU A 55 6.02 8.69 -3.59
CA LEU A 55 6.53 8.98 -4.94
C LEU A 55 6.15 7.86 -5.92
N SER A 56 6.26 6.61 -5.49
CA SER A 56 5.88 5.42 -6.25
C SER A 56 4.36 5.36 -6.49
N ALA A 57 3.56 5.75 -5.49
CA ALA A 57 2.09 5.84 -5.60
C ALA A 57 1.64 6.91 -6.59
N ILE A 58 2.28 8.09 -6.58
CA ILE A 58 2.04 9.15 -7.57
C ILE A 58 2.40 8.65 -8.97
N PHE A 59 3.58 8.04 -9.13
CA PHE A 59 4.02 7.51 -10.42
C PHE A 59 3.06 6.45 -10.96
N LEU A 60 2.78 5.40 -10.16
CA LEU A 60 1.89 4.32 -10.56
C LEU A 60 0.46 4.81 -10.81
N GLY A 61 -0.03 5.72 -9.97
CA GLY A 61 -1.33 6.35 -10.13
C GLY A 61 -1.45 7.12 -11.44
N ASN A 62 -0.41 7.84 -11.85
CA ASN A 62 -0.38 8.52 -13.14
C ASN A 62 -0.37 7.53 -14.31
N VAL A 63 0.45 6.48 -14.24
CA VAL A 63 0.47 5.42 -15.25
C VAL A 63 -0.91 4.78 -15.39
N LEU A 64 -1.56 4.43 -14.29
CA LEU A 64 -2.91 3.86 -14.28
C LEU A 64 -3.94 4.79 -14.91
N LYS A 65 -3.88 6.10 -14.63
CA LYS A 65 -4.73 7.11 -15.29
C LYS A 65 -4.51 7.14 -16.81
N THR A 66 -3.27 7.00 -17.30
CA THR A 66 -3.00 6.91 -18.75
C THR A 66 -3.56 5.63 -19.39
N LEU A 67 -3.91 4.63 -18.58
CA LEU A 67 -4.52 3.36 -19.00
C LEU A 67 -6.03 3.33 -18.72
N ASP A 68 -6.66 4.51 -18.62
CA ASP A 68 -8.09 4.74 -18.38
C ASP A 68 -8.62 4.20 -17.05
N SER A 69 -7.77 4.17 -16.02
CA SER A 69 -8.17 3.77 -14.67
C SER A 69 -8.70 4.96 -13.86
N GLU A 70 -9.78 4.77 -13.10
CA GLU A 70 -10.15 5.67 -12.02
C GLU A 70 -9.18 5.42 -10.84
N VAL A 71 -8.48 6.45 -10.36
CA VAL A 71 -7.45 6.30 -9.31
C VAL A 71 -7.68 7.28 -8.17
N PHE A 72 -7.71 6.74 -6.96
CA PHE A 72 -7.70 7.50 -5.71
C PHE A 72 -6.62 6.96 -4.77
N LEU A 73 -6.06 7.85 -3.95
CA LEU A 73 -5.02 7.54 -2.99
C LEU A 73 -5.62 7.49 -1.57
N ILE A 74 -5.12 6.59 -0.74
CA ILE A 74 -5.49 6.47 0.66
C ILE A 74 -4.20 6.59 1.48
N THR A 75 -4.14 7.60 2.33
CA THR A 75 -3.01 7.83 3.24
C THR A 75 -3.51 8.30 4.59
N ASP A 76 -2.66 8.35 5.61
CA ASP A 76 -3.02 8.98 6.88
C ASP A 76 -2.50 10.42 6.95
N ARG A 77 -2.74 11.09 8.09
CA ARG A 77 -2.41 12.49 8.32
C ARG A 77 -0.92 12.82 8.15
N TYR A 78 -0.01 11.86 8.32
CA TYR A 78 1.43 12.11 8.19
C TYR A 78 1.87 12.19 6.74
N CYS A 79 1.12 11.55 5.84
CA CYS A 79 1.46 11.45 4.44
C CYS A 79 0.47 12.21 3.56
N ARG A 80 0.83 13.42 3.15
CA ARG A 80 -0.02 14.24 2.29
C ARG A 80 0.46 14.17 0.84
N ILE A 81 -0.43 13.72 -0.03
CA ILE A 81 -0.20 13.65 -1.47
C ILE A 81 -1.15 14.62 -2.16
N GLU A 82 -0.61 15.43 -3.08
CA GLU A 82 -1.34 16.40 -3.88
C GLU A 82 -1.62 15.85 -5.28
N ASN A 83 -2.51 16.51 -6.04
CA ASN A 83 -2.86 16.19 -7.45
C ASN A 83 -3.57 14.84 -7.68
N PHE A 84 -4.07 14.22 -6.61
CA PHE A 84 -4.95 13.06 -6.67
C PHE A 84 -6.17 13.29 -5.77
N GLU A 85 -7.26 12.60 -6.07
CA GLU A 85 -8.29 12.39 -5.06
C GLU A 85 -7.66 11.59 -3.91
N ARG A 86 -7.62 12.20 -2.72
CA ARG A 86 -7.00 11.64 -1.52
C ARG A 86 -8.05 11.43 -0.46
N ILE A 87 -8.09 10.23 0.10
CA ILE A 87 -8.82 9.90 1.32
C ILE A 87 -7.81 9.88 2.46
N GLU A 88 -8.02 10.76 3.45
CA GLU A 88 -7.28 10.68 4.71
C GLU A 88 -7.92 9.64 5.63
N PHE A 89 -7.23 8.52 5.84
CA PHE A 89 -7.66 7.49 6.76
C PHE A 89 -7.27 7.87 8.20
N PRO A 90 -8.22 7.94 9.14
CA PRO A 90 -7.96 8.37 10.50
C PRO A 90 -7.10 7.36 11.26
N ILE A 91 -6.17 7.86 12.07
CA ILE A 91 -5.44 7.05 13.04
C ILE A 91 -6.35 6.86 14.26
N THR A 92 -6.88 5.66 14.42
CA THR A 92 -7.85 5.35 15.46
C THR A 92 -7.76 3.88 15.90
N ASP A 93 -8.68 3.45 16.77
CA ASP A 93 -8.78 2.06 17.24
C ASP A 93 -9.20 1.09 16.12
N HIS A 94 -9.12 -0.22 16.40
CA HIS A 94 -9.41 -1.27 15.41
C HIS A 94 -10.86 -1.26 14.96
N GLU A 95 -11.81 -1.04 15.87
CA GLU A 95 -13.24 -1.07 15.58
C GLU A 95 -13.61 0.06 14.61
N LYS A 96 -13.24 1.30 14.94
CA LYS A 96 -13.51 2.46 14.07
C LYS A 96 -12.74 2.37 12.76
N SER A 97 -11.52 1.85 12.76
CA SER A 97 -10.75 1.66 11.52
C SER A 97 -11.43 0.67 10.59
N LYS A 98 -11.98 -0.43 11.14
CA LYS A 98 -12.73 -1.42 10.36
C LYS A 98 -13.99 -0.80 9.76
N GLU A 99 -14.77 -0.06 10.54
CA GLU A 99 -15.96 0.65 10.06
C GLU A 99 -15.62 1.66 8.96
N PHE A 100 -14.55 2.43 9.14
CA PHE A 100 -14.10 3.41 8.15
C PHE A 100 -13.62 2.74 6.86
N ALA A 101 -12.85 1.66 6.96
CA ALA A 101 -12.45 0.86 5.80
C ALA A 101 -13.66 0.33 5.04
N GLU A 102 -14.65 -0.24 5.74
CA GLU A 102 -15.91 -0.71 5.12
C GLU A 102 -16.68 0.43 4.45
N SER A 103 -16.65 1.64 5.03
CA SER A 103 -17.26 2.82 4.41
C SER A 103 -16.58 3.25 3.12
N ILE A 104 -15.24 3.18 3.06
CA ILE A 104 -14.46 3.45 1.83
C ILE A 104 -14.80 2.39 0.78
N LEU A 105 -14.71 1.11 1.14
CA LEU A 105 -14.97 0.01 0.22
C LEU A 105 -16.39 0.09 -0.38
N ARG A 106 -17.39 0.48 0.42
CA ARG A 106 -18.77 0.66 -0.05
C ARG A 106 -18.94 1.89 -0.95
N SER A 107 -18.36 3.02 -0.56
CA SER A 107 -18.58 4.30 -1.24
C SER A 107 -17.77 4.39 -2.54
N TYR A 108 -16.54 3.91 -2.50
CA TYR A 108 -15.61 3.95 -3.62
C TYR A 108 -15.68 2.68 -4.48
N GLY A 109 -15.99 1.51 -3.93
CA GLY A 109 -16.08 0.26 -4.71
C GLY A 109 -14.84 -0.05 -5.58
N PRO A 110 -13.61 -0.07 -5.01
CA PRO A 110 -12.42 -0.37 -5.78
C PRO A 110 -12.45 -1.79 -6.38
N THR A 111 -12.03 -1.92 -7.63
CA THR A 111 -11.83 -3.23 -8.29
C THR A 111 -10.45 -3.80 -8.04
N LEU A 112 -9.52 -2.98 -7.55
CA LEU A 112 -8.16 -3.32 -7.19
C LEU A 112 -7.68 -2.39 -6.05
N LEU A 113 -7.03 -2.97 -5.04
CA LEU A 113 -6.27 -2.21 -4.04
C LEU A 113 -4.78 -2.52 -4.16
N ILE A 114 -3.95 -1.50 -4.04
CA ILE A 114 -2.50 -1.62 -4.10
C ILE A 114 -1.92 -1.01 -2.84
N SER A 115 -1.21 -1.79 -2.03
CA SER A 115 -0.36 -1.29 -0.95
C SER A 115 1.02 -0.97 -1.52
N ILE A 116 1.54 0.22 -1.22
CA ILE A 116 2.92 0.61 -1.56
C ILE A 116 3.54 1.23 -0.32
N GLU A 117 4.53 0.54 0.25
CA GLU A 117 5.26 1.03 1.43
C GLU A 117 4.32 1.46 2.55
N ARG A 118 3.31 0.61 2.83
CA ARG A 118 2.37 0.82 3.92
C ARG A 118 2.60 -0.24 4.97
N CYS A 119 2.98 0.17 6.19
CA CYS A 119 3.15 -0.75 7.31
C CYS A 119 1.88 -1.60 7.54
N GLY A 120 2.07 -2.90 7.74
CA GLY A 120 1.00 -3.88 7.96
C GLY A 120 0.98 -4.43 9.39
N PHE A 121 -0.10 -5.12 9.73
CA PHE A 121 -0.24 -5.78 11.03
C PHE A 121 0.83 -6.86 11.24
N ALA A 122 1.48 -6.81 12.41
CA ALA A 122 2.15 -7.97 12.98
C ALA A 122 1.12 -8.94 13.60
N GLU A 123 1.60 -10.11 14.07
CA GLU A 123 0.75 -11.16 14.65
C GLU A 123 -0.11 -10.69 15.83
N ASP A 124 0.34 -9.67 16.58
CA ASP A 124 -0.38 -9.07 17.70
C ASP A 124 -1.29 -7.90 17.30
N ASN A 125 -1.50 -7.70 15.99
CA ASN A 125 -2.27 -6.61 15.37
C ASN A 125 -1.69 -5.20 15.61
N ARG A 126 -0.38 -5.11 15.90
CA ARG A 126 0.35 -3.84 16.00
C ARG A 126 1.21 -3.58 14.77
N TYR A 127 1.84 -2.42 14.74
CA TYR A 127 2.72 -1.99 13.66
C TYR A 127 4.11 -1.72 14.20
N TYR A 128 5.11 -2.21 13.47
CA TYR A 128 6.52 -2.08 13.86
C TYR A 128 7.35 -1.55 12.70
N ASN A 129 8.29 -0.65 13.00
CA ASN A 129 9.32 -0.29 12.03
C ASN A 129 10.42 -1.37 11.98
N MET A 130 11.41 -1.20 11.10
CA MET A 130 12.53 -2.13 10.95
C MET A 130 13.43 -2.26 12.20
N ARG A 131 13.32 -1.36 13.18
CA ARG A 131 14.00 -1.44 14.48
C ARG A 131 13.15 -2.16 15.54
N LYS A 132 11.99 -2.70 15.16
CA LYS A 132 10.98 -3.32 16.04
C LYS A 132 10.36 -2.37 17.05
N GLU A 133 10.38 -1.07 16.75
CA GLU A 133 9.71 -0.06 17.58
C GLU A 133 8.22 -0.01 17.21
N ASP A 134 7.35 -0.01 18.23
CA ASP A 134 5.90 0.06 18.06
C ASP A 134 5.49 1.45 17.55
N ILE A 135 4.99 1.50 16.32
CA ILE A 135 4.49 2.71 15.67
C ILE A 135 2.96 2.75 15.56
N THR A 136 2.25 1.82 16.22
CA THR A 136 0.78 1.71 16.22
C THR A 136 0.06 3.02 16.53
N PRO A 137 0.52 3.87 17.48
CA PRO A 137 -0.13 5.16 17.75
C PRO A 137 -0.06 6.17 16.60
N TYR A 138 0.79 5.93 15.61
CA TYR A 138 1.12 6.88 14.54
C TYR A 138 0.71 6.39 13.14
N THR A 139 0.15 5.20 13.04
CA THR A 139 -0.25 4.61 11.76
C THR A 139 -1.72 4.21 11.78
N ALA A 140 -2.44 4.61 10.74
CA ALA A 140 -3.83 4.22 10.52
C ALA A 140 -3.93 2.74 10.11
N LYS A 141 -5.02 2.09 10.51
CA LYS A 141 -5.16 0.64 10.40
C LYS A 141 -5.74 0.20 9.07
N MET A 142 -4.96 0.44 8.01
CA MET A 142 -5.41 0.33 6.62
C MET A 142 -5.49 -1.12 6.10
N ASP A 143 -4.92 -2.10 6.81
CA ASP A 143 -5.06 -3.53 6.53
C ASP A 143 -6.53 -3.95 6.34
N TYR A 144 -7.45 -3.31 7.06
CA TYR A 144 -8.89 -3.58 6.95
C TYR A 144 -9.48 -3.28 5.56
N LEU A 145 -8.80 -2.49 4.72
CA LEU A 145 -9.18 -2.27 3.33
C LEU A 145 -8.92 -3.52 2.46
N PHE A 146 -7.90 -4.31 2.78
CA PHE A 146 -7.40 -5.41 1.96
C PHE A 146 -8.21 -6.71 2.13
N ARG A 147 -9.53 -6.57 2.32
CA ARG A 147 -10.51 -7.68 2.42
C ARG A 147 -11.24 -7.95 1.10
N ILE A 148 -10.87 -7.26 0.03
CA ILE A 148 -11.42 -7.48 -1.31
C ILE A 148 -10.64 -8.55 -2.07
N LYS A 149 -11.23 -9.06 -3.16
CA LYS A 149 -10.64 -10.15 -3.96
C LYS A 149 -9.30 -9.80 -4.61
N ASN A 150 -9.15 -8.56 -5.09
CA ASN A 150 -8.01 -8.17 -5.92
C ASN A 150 -7.12 -7.18 -5.16
N THR A 151 -5.96 -7.64 -4.74
CA THR A 151 -4.98 -6.84 -4.00
C THR A 151 -3.57 -7.07 -4.55
N VAL A 152 -2.71 -6.07 -4.40
CA VAL A 152 -1.27 -6.15 -4.68
C VAL A 152 -0.51 -5.46 -3.54
N GLY A 153 0.55 -6.10 -3.04
CA GLY A 153 1.49 -5.51 -2.09
C GLY A 153 2.83 -5.18 -2.75
N ILE A 154 3.39 -4.03 -2.41
CA ILE A 154 4.73 -3.59 -2.81
C ILE A 154 5.44 -3.08 -1.56
N GLY A 155 6.50 -3.78 -1.17
CA GLY A 155 7.35 -3.44 -0.03
C GLY A 155 8.78 -3.95 -0.21
N ASP A 156 9.65 -3.57 0.71
CA ASP A 156 11.07 -3.90 0.72
C ASP A 156 11.62 -4.34 2.09
N GLY A 157 10.81 -4.22 3.15
CA GLY A 157 11.13 -4.42 4.57
C GLY A 157 10.54 -5.69 5.21
N GLY A 158 9.47 -6.24 4.65
CA GLY A 158 8.75 -7.41 5.19
C GLY A 158 7.80 -7.09 6.35
N ASN A 159 7.58 -5.80 6.65
CA ASN A 159 6.67 -5.29 7.67
C ASN A 159 5.55 -4.41 7.07
N GLU A 160 5.41 -4.44 5.75
CA GLU A 160 4.38 -3.77 4.97
C GLU A 160 3.22 -4.72 4.66
N ILE A 161 2.08 -4.16 4.24
CA ILE A 161 0.93 -4.93 3.78
C ILE A 161 1.30 -5.62 2.46
N GLY A 162 1.36 -6.95 2.46
CA GLY A 162 1.64 -7.81 1.31
C GLY A 162 2.24 -9.14 1.74
#